data_AF-A0A8J2JAZ9-F1
#
_entry.id   AF-A0A8J2JAZ9-F1
#
_cell.length_a   1.000
_cell.length_b   1.000
_cell.length_c   1.000
_cell.angle_alpha   90.00
_cell.angle_beta   90.00
_cell.angle_gamma   90.00
#
_symmetry.space_group_name_H-M   'P 1'
#
loop_
_entity.id
_entity.type
_entity.pdbx_description
1 polymer ?
#
loop_
_entity_poly.entity_id
_entity_poly.type
_entity_poly.pdbx_seq_one_letter_code
_entity_poly.pdbx_strand_id
1 'polypeptide(L)'
;MAKNVDAIVSPGRDAVMIKEGMEPDIFWDLLGGQTEYKCDDTEADSPALSARLFHCSIVPPSTKLKVDEIFSFDQDDLNEDDVMVLDTGADEIFIWLG
;
A
#
# COMPACT_ATOMS: atom_id res chain seq x y z
N MET A 1 9.07 13.31 -7.50
CA MET A 1 10.11 12.61 -6.72
C MET A 1 11.00 11.73 -7.58
N ALA A 2 10.47 10.92 -8.52
CA ALA A 2 11.27 10.05 -9.39
C ALA A 2 12.47 10.73 -10.09
N LYS A 3 12.28 11.93 -10.66
CA LYS A 3 13.38 12.71 -11.29
C LYS A 3 14.54 13.06 -10.34
N ASN A 4 14.28 13.16 -9.03
CA ASN A 4 15.31 13.48 -8.06
C ASN A 4 16.17 12.26 -7.70
N VAL A 5 15.68 11.05 -7.98
CA VAL A 5 16.35 9.78 -7.67
C VAL A 5 17.11 9.23 -8.88
N ASP A 6 16.72 9.60 -10.11
CA ASP A 6 17.33 9.18 -11.37
C ASP A 6 18.86 9.36 -11.39
N ALA A 7 19.33 10.55 -11.00
CA ALA A 7 20.76 10.85 -10.95
C ALA A 7 21.56 9.99 -9.94
N ILE A 8 20.88 9.43 -8.93
CA ILE A 8 21.49 8.59 -7.89
C ILE A 8 21.51 7.12 -8.32
N VAL A 9 20.39 6.63 -8.86
CA VAL A 9 20.20 5.20 -9.19
C VAL A 9 20.78 4.86 -10.57
N SER A 10 20.73 5.78 -11.53
CA SER A 10 21.25 5.60 -12.90
C SER A 10 22.10 6.79 -13.37
N PRO A 11 23.30 6.98 -12.79
CA PRO A 11 24.16 8.10 -13.17
C PRO A 11 24.49 8.08 -14.67
N GLY A 12 24.23 9.19 -15.36
CA GLY A 12 24.56 9.36 -16.78
C GLY A 12 23.60 8.70 -17.77
N ARG A 13 22.43 8.24 -17.31
CA ARG A 13 21.31 7.85 -18.18
C ARG A 13 20.13 8.79 -17.95
N ASP A 14 19.38 9.06 -19.01
CA ASP A 14 18.14 9.83 -18.92
C ASP A 14 16.97 8.88 -18.63
N ALA A 15 16.21 9.13 -17.56
CA ALA A 15 14.95 8.44 -17.34
C ALA A 15 13.93 8.71 -18.45
N VAL A 16 13.30 7.64 -18.95
CA VAL A 16 12.20 7.73 -19.92
C VAL A 16 10.87 7.74 -19.17
N MET A 17 10.04 8.75 -19.44
CA MET A 17 8.71 8.85 -18.83
C MET A 17 7.71 8.02 -19.65
N ILE A 18 7.14 7.00 -19.01
CA ILE A 18 6.15 6.09 -19.60
C ILE A 18 4.84 6.28 -18.83
N LYS A 19 3.72 6.34 -19.54
CA LYS A 19 2.38 6.42 -18.92
C LYS A 19 1.88 5.02 -18.63
N GLU A 20 1.14 4.87 -17.54
CA GLU A 20 0.46 3.63 -17.20
C GLU A 20 -0.47 3.19 -18.35
N GLY A 21 -0.40 1.91 -18.71
CA GLY A 21 -1.12 1.31 -19.85
C GLY A 21 -0.47 1.56 -21.23
N MET A 22 0.65 2.27 -21.30
CA MET A 22 1.45 2.49 -22.51
C MET A 22 2.87 1.93 -22.39
N GLU A 23 3.07 0.93 -21.55
CA GLU A 23 4.36 0.31 -21.32
C GLU A 23 4.81 -0.52 -22.53
N PRO A 24 6.06 -0.34 -23.01
CA PRO A 24 6.60 -1.15 -24.08
C PRO A 24 6.90 -2.58 -23.58
N ASP A 25 6.87 -3.57 -24.47
CA ASP A 25 7.11 -4.99 -24.11
C ASP A 25 8.41 -5.20 -23.31
N ILE A 26 9.48 -4.47 -23.65
CA ILE A 26 10.76 -4.54 -22.94
C ILE A 26 10.66 -4.17 -21.46
N PHE A 27 9.72 -3.31 -21.07
CA PHE A 27 9.47 -2.96 -19.68
C PHE A 27 8.99 -4.18 -18.90
N TRP A 28 8.02 -4.92 -19.46
CA TRP A 28 7.49 -6.13 -18.85
C TRP A 28 8.48 -7.27 -18.86
N ASP A 29 9.22 -7.47 -19.96
CA ASP A 29 10.27 -8.49 -20.04
C ASP A 29 11.33 -8.31 -18.95
N LEU A 30 11.70 -7.06 -18.63
CA LEU A 30 12.66 -6.75 -17.56
C LEU A 30 12.10 -7.00 -16.15
N LEU A 31 10.79 -6.92 -15.96
CA LEU A 31 10.11 -7.24 -14.70
C LEU A 31 9.82 -8.75 -14.54
N GLY A 32 10.13 -9.56 -15.55
CA GLY A 32 9.85 -11.00 -15.56
C GLY A 32 8.49 -11.37 -16.16
N GLY A 33 7.89 -10.46 -16.94
CA GLY A 33 6.58 -10.59 -17.56
C GLY A 33 5.53 -9.66 -16.95
N GLN A 34 4.44 -9.45 -17.68
CA GLN A 34 3.29 -8.70 -17.17
C GLN A 34 2.47 -9.60 -16.24
N THR A 35 2.26 -9.15 -15.01
CA THR A 35 1.38 -9.81 -14.03
C THR A 35 0.29 -8.84 -13.58
N GLU A 36 -0.73 -9.37 -12.91
CA GLU A 36 -1.66 -8.51 -12.17
C GLU A 36 -0.87 -7.71 -11.13
N TYR A 37 -1.13 -6.41 -11.09
CA TYR A 37 -0.55 -5.49 -10.14
C TYR A 37 -1.67 -4.60 -9.59
N LYS A 38 -1.42 -3.90 -8.49
CA LYS A 38 -2.39 -2.99 -7.91
C LYS A 38 -2.63 -1.82 -8.87
N CYS A 39 -3.78 -1.83 -9.51
CA CYS A 39 -4.31 -0.73 -10.29
C CYS A 39 -5.45 -0.13 -9.46
N ASP A 40 -5.21 1.02 -8.84
CA ASP A 40 -6.26 1.72 -8.08
C ASP A 40 -7.20 2.41 -9.08
N ASP A 41 -8.04 1.61 -9.77
CA ASP A 41 -9.21 2.08 -10.52
C ASP A 41 -10.34 2.47 -9.55
N THR A 42 -10.03 3.08 -8.41
CA THR A 42 -11.05 3.67 -7.55
C THR A 42 -11.60 4.89 -8.26
N GLU A 43 -12.78 4.70 -8.87
CA GLU A 43 -13.66 5.74 -9.36
C GLU A 43 -13.65 6.93 -8.38
N ALA A 44 -13.17 8.07 -8.87
CA ALA A 44 -12.97 9.30 -8.09
C ALA A 44 -14.27 9.97 -7.59
N ASP A 45 -15.38 9.23 -7.50
CA ASP A 45 -16.73 9.74 -7.26
C ASP A 45 -17.23 9.55 -5.81
N SER A 46 -16.54 8.76 -4.99
CA SER A 46 -16.80 8.72 -3.54
C SER A 46 -15.86 9.70 -2.82
N PRO A 47 -16.32 10.47 -1.82
CA PRO A 47 -15.41 11.28 -1.02
C PRO A 47 -14.43 10.32 -0.33
N ALA A 48 -13.23 10.19 -0.90
CA ALA A 48 -12.21 9.27 -0.44
C ALA A 48 -11.88 9.60 1.02
N LEU A 49 -12.48 8.85 1.95
CA LEU A 49 -12.03 8.88 3.32
C LEU A 49 -10.60 8.35 3.31
N SER A 50 -9.71 8.97 4.07
CA SER A 50 -8.34 8.49 4.17
C SER A 50 -8.33 7.11 4.83
N ALA A 51 -7.51 6.20 4.32
CA ALA A 51 -7.32 4.89 4.95
C ALA A 51 -6.89 5.02 6.42
N ARG A 52 -7.40 4.14 7.28
CA ARG A 52 -7.16 4.11 8.72
C ARG A 52 -6.80 2.69 9.15
N LEU A 53 -5.71 2.57 9.89
CA LEU A 53 -5.25 1.30 10.43
C LEU A 53 -5.53 1.23 11.93
N PHE A 54 -6.06 0.10 12.39
CA PHE A 54 -6.32 -0.16 13.79
C PHE A 54 -5.61 -1.43 14.25
N HIS A 55 -4.98 -1.36 15.42
CA HIS A 55 -4.45 -2.51 16.14
C HIS A 55 -5.52 -3.03 17.10
N CYS A 56 -5.88 -4.30 16.92
CA CYS A 56 -6.91 -4.98 17.68
C CYS A 56 -6.26 -6.04 18.57
N SER A 57 -6.20 -5.80 19.88
CA SER A 57 -5.56 -6.71 20.84
C SER A 57 -6.45 -7.04 22.04
N ILE A 58 -6.25 -8.25 22.60
CA ILE A 58 -6.89 -8.69 23.85
C ILE A 58 -5.78 -9.05 24.83
N VAL A 59 -5.53 -8.18 25.80
CA VAL A 59 -4.45 -8.36 26.79
C VAL A 59 -4.99 -8.99 28.08
N PRO A 60 -4.55 -10.21 28.46
CA PRO A 60 -4.96 -10.83 29.72
C PRO A 60 -4.59 -9.96 30.94
N PRO A 61 -5.42 -9.94 32.02
CA PRO A 61 -6.61 -10.74 32.26
C PRO A 61 -7.91 -10.15 31.65
N SER A 62 -7.81 -9.09 30.86
CA SER A 62 -8.98 -8.51 30.19
C SER A 62 -9.49 -9.44 29.11
N THR A 63 -10.81 -9.59 29.03
CA THR A 63 -11.49 -10.22 27.89
C THR A 63 -12.07 -9.18 26.93
N LYS A 64 -11.76 -7.89 27.15
CA LYS A 64 -12.22 -6.79 26.31
C LYS A 64 -11.22 -6.57 25.18
N LEU A 65 -11.75 -6.40 23.97
CA LEU A 65 -10.99 -5.94 22.82
C LEU A 65 -10.56 -4.49 23.04
N LYS A 66 -9.26 -4.24 22.94
CA LYS A 66 -8.69 -2.90 22.83
C LYS A 66 -8.46 -2.61 21.35
N VAL A 67 -8.85 -1.42 20.91
CA VAL A 67 -8.68 -0.95 19.54
C VAL A 67 -7.95 0.38 19.60
N ASP A 68 -6.74 0.43 19.05
CA ASP A 68 -5.92 1.64 18.98
C ASP A 68 -5.69 2.00 17.49
N GLU A 69 -5.92 3.25 17.12
CA GLU A 69 -5.67 3.74 15.75
C GLU A 69 -4.19 4.10 15.57
N ILE A 70 -3.61 3.67 14.44
CA ILE A 70 -2.24 3.97 14.03
C ILE A 70 -2.31 5.00 12.90
N PHE A 71 -1.64 6.14 13.11
CA PHE A 71 -1.60 7.25 12.16
C PHE A 71 -0.31 7.23 11.35
N SER A 72 -0.37 7.60 10.07
CA SER A 72 0.79 7.61 9.15
C SER A 72 1.51 6.26 9.12
N PHE A 73 0.73 5.19 9.03
CA PHE A 73 1.21 3.81 9.12
C PHE A 73 1.99 3.38 7.88
N ASP A 74 2.90 2.42 8.08
CA ASP A 74 3.56 1.67 7.03
C ASP A 74 3.48 0.15 7.28
N GLN A 75 4.31 -0.63 6.58
CA GLN A 75 4.30 -2.09 6.71
C GLN A 75 4.87 -2.57 8.04
N ASP A 76 5.81 -1.84 8.65
CA ASP A 76 6.47 -2.23 9.90
C ASP A 76 5.53 -2.09 11.11
N ASP A 77 4.43 -1.35 10.96
CA ASP A 77 3.36 -1.23 11.96
C ASP A 77 2.41 -2.45 12.02
N LEU A 78 2.50 -3.38 11.05
CA LEU A 78 1.71 -4.61 11.05
C LEU A 78 2.32 -5.61 12.02
N ASN A 79 1.68 -5.80 13.17
CA ASN A 79 2.18 -6.68 14.22
C ASN A 79 1.86 -8.17 13.93
N GLU A 80 2.87 -8.94 13.53
CA GLU A 80 2.81 -10.39 13.23
C GLU A 80 2.25 -11.28 14.36
N ASP A 81 2.13 -10.79 15.59
CA ASP A 81 1.52 -11.57 16.69
C ASP A 81 0.05 -11.19 16.95
N ASP A 82 -0.49 -10.17 16.29
CA ASP A 82 -1.80 -9.58 16.57
C ASP A 82 -2.68 -9.42 15.30
N VAL A 83 -3.90 -8.92 15.50
CA VAL A 83 -4.84 -8.62 14.42
C VAL A 83 -4.83 -7.13 14.12
N MET A 84 -4.74 -6.79 12.83
CA MET A 84 -4.82 -5.42 12.34
C MET A 84 -6.08 -5.26 11.47
N VAL A 85 -6.76 -4.13 11.59
CA VAL A 85 -7.94 -3.80 10.77
C VAL A 85 -7.63 -2.56 9.96
N LEU A 86 -7.66 -2.69 8.64
CA LEU A 86 -7.48 -1.59 7.70
C LEU A 86 -8.83 -1.21 7.11
N ASP A 87 -9.33 -0.04 7.50
CA ASP A 87 -10.44 0.63 6.84
C ASP A 87 -9.86 1.43 5.68
N THR A 88 -10.23 1.08 4.44
CA THR A 88 -9.70 1.75 3.24
C THR A 88 -10.30 3.14 3.03
N GLY A 89 -11.38 3.47 3.74
CA GLY A 89 -12.16 4.67 3.49
C GLY A 89 -13.00 4.60 2.21
N ALA A 90 -13.07 3.43 1.58
CA ALA A 90 -13.94 3.08 0.47
C ALA A 90 -14.96 2.01 0.93
N ASP A 91 -15.32 1.07 0.05
CA ASP A 91 -16.34 0.05 0.33
C ASP A 91 -15.80 -1.21 1.02
N GLU A 92 -14.50 -1.25 1.34
CA GLU A 92 -13.81 -2.44 1.82
C GLU A 92 -13.09 -2.21 3.16
N ILE A 93 -13.20 -3.21 4.04
CA ILE A 93 -12.43 -3.31 5.28
C ILE A 93 -11.63 -4.60 5.24
N PHE A 94 -10.32 -4.49 5.42
CA PHE A 94 -9.42 -5.63 5.47
C PHE A 94 -9.11 -6.00 6.92
N ILE A 95 -9.11 -7.30 7.20
CA ILE A 95 -8.62 -7.86 8.45
C ILE A 95 -7.33 -8.59 8.12
N TRP A 96 -6.23 -8.09 8.67
CA TRP A 96 -4.93 -8.69 8.54
C TRP A 96 -4.62 -9.47 9.83
N LEU A 97 -4.19 -10.71 9.65
CA LEU A 97 -3.80 -11.62 10.72
C LEU A 97 -2.29 -11.79 10.63
N GLY A 98 -1.61 -11.49 11.73
CA GLY A 98 -0.21 -11.81 11.91
C GLY A 98 0.09 -13.29 11.85
#